data_AF-A0A914QBC4-F1
#
_entry.id   AF-A0A914QBC4-F1
#
_cell.length_a   1.000
_cell.length_b   1.000
_cell.length_c   1.000
_cell.angle_alpha   90.00
_cell.angle_beta   90.00
_cell.angle_gamma   90.00
#
_symmetry.space_group_name_H-M   'P 1'
#
loop_
_entity.id
_entity.type
_entity.pdbx_description
1 polymer ?
#
loop_
_entity_poly.entity_id
_entity_poly.type
_entity_poly.pdbx_seq_one_letter_code
_entity_poly.pdbx_strand_id
1 'polypeptide(L)'
;MGDWLKELTTTLKITNKSDSKQAFKVKCTRNDLFRIRPPSGILDFNASVEIQLFFKPTGSKPESDKHHVGIYHIPAPEGATAIGAWAEHYGPPQGEKRLKICFENN
;
A
#
# COMPACT_ATOMS: atom_id res chain seq x y z
N MET A 1 -14.60 9.25 -19.88
CA MET A 1 -13.22 9.07 -20.40
C MET A 1 -12.25 9.42 -19.28
N GLY A 2 -11.36 8.52 -18.87
CA GLY A 2 -10.34 8.84 -17.87
C GLY A 2 -9.45 9.98 -18.38
N ASP A 3 -9.28 11.03 -17.58
CA ASP A 3 -8.39 12.14 -17.91
C ASP A 3 -6.96 11.74 -17.57
N TRP A 4 -6.30 11.03 -18.48
CA TRP A 4 -4.92 10.55 -18.33
C TRP A 4 -3.87 11.68 -18.32
N LEU A 5 -4.31 12.92 -18.47
CA LEU A 5 -3.50 14.13 -18.32
C LEU A 5 -3.48 14.64 -16.87
N LYS A 6 -4.31 14.06 -15.98
CA LYS A 6 -4.39 14.42 -14.56
C LYS A 6 -3.96 13.28 -13.65
N GLU A 7 -3.54 13.66 -12.44
CA GLU A 7 -3.24 12.70 -11.39
C GLU A 7 -4.55 12.00 -10.99
N LEU A 8 -4.54 10.67 -11.00
CA LEU A 8 -5.64 9.85 -10.51
C LEU A 8 -5.35 9.46 -9.07
N THR A 9 -6.38 9.44 -8.23
CA THR A 9 -6.25 9.05 -6.82
C THR A 9 -7.30 8.00 -6.49
N THR A 10 -6.91 6.99 -5.72
CA THR A 10 -7.83 6.04 -5.08
C THR A 10 -7.36 5.74 -3.67
N THR A 11 -8.26 5.20 -2.84
CA THR A 11 -7.97 4.91 -1.43
C THR A 11 -8.24 3.43 -1.15
N LEU A 12 -7.37 2.83 -0.34
CA LEU A 12 -7.54 1.49 0.20
C LEU A 12 -7.50 1.55 1.73
N LYS A 13 -8.48 0.92 2.39
CA LYS A 13 -8.53 0.83 3.86
C LYS A 13 -7.91 -0.49 4.31
N ILE A 14 -6.95 -0.41 5.22
CA ILE A 14 -6.33 -1.57 5.87
C ILE A 14 -6.78 -1.57 7.33
N THR A 15 -7.24 -2.73 7.81
CA THR A 15 -7.62 -2.94 9.20
C THR A 15 -6.80 -4.07 9.79
N ASN A 16 -6.16 -3.86 10.93
CA ASN A 16 -5.48 -4.93 11.64
C ASN A 16 -6.52 -5.79 12.38
N LYS A 17 -6.65 -7.06 11.98
CA LYS A 17 -7.52 -8.06 12.61
C LYS A 17 -6.76 -9.16 13.34
N SER A 18 -5.44 -9.03 13.48
CA SER A 18 -4.63 -9.92 14.31
C SER A 18 -4.79 -9.60 15.80
N ASP A 19 -4.31 -10.46 16.67
CA ASP A 19 -4.34 -10.33 18.13
C ASP A 19 -3.25 -9.40 18.70
N SER A 20 -2.44 -8.79 17.85
CA SER A 20 -1.24 -8.02 18.24
C SER A 20 -1.06 -6.79 17.35
N LYS A 21 -0.18 -5.88 17.78
CA LYS A 21 0.23 -4.72 17.00
C LYS A 21 1.01 -5.17 15.76
N GLN A 22 0.69 -4.60 14.61
CA GLN A 22 1.31 -4.98 13.33
C GLN A 22 1.93 -3.76 12.66
N ALA A 23 3.16 -3.89 12.17
CA ALA A 23 3.73 -2.94 11.23
C ALA A 23 3.32 -3.35 9.81
N PHE A 24 2.83 -2.41 9.02
CA PHE A 24 2.51 -2.62 7.61
C PHE A 24 3.49 -1.90 6.69
N LYS A 25 3.64 -2.41 5.46
CA LYS A 25 4.38 -1.79 4.38
C LYS A 25 3.63 -1.99 3.07
N VAL A 26 3.48 -0.93 2.30
CA VAL A 26 2.78 -0.93 1.01
C VAL A 26 3.79 -0.62 -0.08
N LYS A 27 3.81 -1.46 -1.12
CA LYS A 27 4.70 -1.32 -2.28
C LYS A 27 3.87 -1.37 -3.57
N CYS A 28 4.39 -0.80 -4.64
CA CYS A 28 3.80 -0.90 -5.97
C CYS A 28 4.83 -1.39 -6.99
N THR A 29 4.36 -1.78 -8.18
CA THR A 29 5.24 -2.22 -9.29
C THR A 29 6.13 -1.12 -9.88
N ARG A 30 5.71 0.15 -9.79
CA ARG A 30 6.34 1.28 -10.50
C ARG A 30 6.31 2.54 -9.64
N ASN A 31 7.34 2.75 -8.83
CA ASN A 31 7.45 3.91 -7.92
C ASN A 31 7.57 5.25 -8.66
N ASP A 32 7.93 5.22 -9.95
CA ASP A 32 7.96 6.40 -10.82
C ASP A 32 6.55 6.84 -11.26
N LEU A 33 5.61 5.91 -11.40
CA LEU A 33 4.22 6.16 -11.80
C LEU A 33 3.25 6.28 -10.61
N PHE A 34 3.51 5.53 -9.54
CA PHE A 34 2.64 5.47 -8.38
C PHE A 34 3.29 6.09 -7.15
N ARG A 35 2.51 6.84 -6.38
CA ARG A 35 2.89 7.33 -5.05
C ARG A 35 1.89 6.79 -4.03
N ILE A 36 2.40 6.32 -2.89
CA ILE A 36 1.60 5.74 -1.81
C ILE A 36 1.74 6.59 -0.54
N ARG A 37 0.63 6.86 0.16
CA ARG A 37 0.66 7.57 1.45
C ARG A 37 -0.37 7.04 2.47
N PRO A 38 0.04 6.69 3.69
CA PRO A 38 1.42 6.41 4.11
C PRO A 38 1.97 5.12 3.45
N PRO A 39 3.28 5.03 3.13
CA PRO A 39 3.87 3.81 2.57
C PRO A 39 4.09 2.71 3.61
N SER A 40 4.11 3.06 4.89
CA SER A 40 4.27 2.14 6.01
C SER A 40 3.74 2.80 7.28
N GLY A 41 3.39 1.98 8.26
CA GLY A 41 2.92 2.45 9.56
C GLY A 41 2.73 1.29 10.52
N ILE A 42 2.15 1.58 11.67
CA ILE A 42 1.82 0.61 12.70
C ILE A 42 0.33 0.71 12.99
N LEU A 43 -0.31 -0.43 13.20
CA LEU A 43 -1.71 -0.54 13.59
C LEU A 43 -1.83 -1.41 14.84
N ASP A 44 -2.47 -0.86 15.86
CA ASP A 44 -2.97 -1.64 17.00
C ASP A 44 -4.08 -2.61 16.56
N PHE A 45 -4.47 -3.53 17.44
CA PHE A 45 -5.62 -4.41 17.21
C PHE A 45 -6.86 -3.58 16.86
N ASN A 46 -7.58 -3.99 15.81
CA ASN A 46 -8.78 -3.34 15.28
C ASN A 46 -8.59 -1.90 14.77
N ALA A 47 -7.39 -1.32 14.85
CA ALA A 47 -7.10 -0.04 14.22
C ALA A 47 -7.14 -0.16 12.69
N SER A 48 -7.54 0.93 12.05
CA SER A 48 -7.58 1.04 10.59
C SER A 48 -6.78 2.25 10.12
N VAL A 49 -6.29 2.19 8.88
CA VAL A 49 -5.68 3.31 8.17
C VAL A 49 -6.19 3.35 6.74
N GLU A 50 -6.36 4.56 6.23
CA GLU A 50 -6.58 4.80 4.81
C GLU A 50 -5.24 5.08 4.12
N ILE A 51 -4.97 4.32 3.07
CA ILE A 51 -3.80 4.48 2.22
C ILE A 51 -4.26 5.09 0.90
N GLN A 52 -3.71 6.24 0.56
CA GLN A 52 -3.93 6.90 -0.72
C GLN A 52 -2.90 6.38 -1.73
N LEU A 53 -3.40 5.99 -2.89
CA LEU A 53 -2.62 5.65 -4.07
C LEU A 53 -2.85 6.73 -5.13
N PHE A 54 -1.78 7.40 -5.51
CA PHE A 54 -1.77 8.39 -6.58
C PHE A 54 -1.10 7.77 -7.81
N PHE A 55 -1.69 7.97 -8.98
CA PHE A 55 -1.12 7.59 -10.27
C PHE A 55 -0.86 8.84 -11.10
N LYS A 56 0.39 9.00 -11.53
CA LYS A 56 0.82 10.17 -12.29
C LYS A 56 0.19 10.21 -13.69
N PRO A 57 -0.03 11.40 -14.25
CA PRO A 57 -0.39 11.55 -15.65
C PRO A 57 0.60 10.83 -16.58
N THR A 58 0.06 10.09 -17.55
CA THR A 58 0.85 9.39 -18.59
C THR A 58 0.61 9.94 -19.99
N GLY A 59 -0.38 10.82 -20.18
CA GLY A 59 -0.74 11.37 -21.49
C GLY A 59 -1.57 10.44 -22.38
N SER A 60 -1.49 9.13 -22.16
CA SER A 60 -2.33 8.11 -22.81
C SER A 60 -2.92 7.15 -21.79
N LYS A 61 -3.96 6.40 -22.19
CA LYS A 61 -4.57 5.36 -21.35
C LYS A 61 -3.51 4.33 -20.91
N PRO A 62 -3.30 4.12 -19.60
CA PRO A 62 -2.45 3.05 -19.11
C PRO A 62 -3.09 1.68 -19.36
N GLU A 63 -2.25 0.67 -19.54
CA GLU A 63 -2.72 -0.70 -19.63
C GLU A 63 -3.14 -1.23 -18.26
N SER A 64 -4.36 -1.77 -18.19
CA SER A 64 -4.84 -2.51 -17.01
C SER A 64 -4.05 -3.80 -16.80
N ASP A 65 -4.07 -4.33 -15.58
CA ASP A 65 -3.49 -5.62 -15.19
C ASP A 65 -1.96 -5.75 -15.23
N LYS A 66 -1.23 -4.71 -15.67
CA LYS A 66 0.25 -4.67 -15.60
C LYS A 66 0.82 -4.26 -14.24
N HIS A 67 -0.01 -3.66 -13.39
CA HIS A 67 0.43 -3.08 -12.12
C HIS A 67 -0.30 -3.68 -10.92
N HIS A 68 0.42 -3.73 -9.80
CA HIS A 68 -0.14 -4.22 -8.54
C HIS A 68 0.33 -3.39 -7.35
N VAL A 69 -0.48 -3.36 -6.30
CA VAL A 69 -0.09 -2.93 -4.96
C VAL A 69 0.07 -4.17 -4.09
N GLY A 70 1.21 -4.28 -3.40
CA GLY A 70 1.46 -5.30 -2.39
C GLY A 70 1.40 -4.68 -1.00
N ILE A 71 0.63 -5.30 -0.12
CA ILE A 71 0.47 -4.93 1.29
C ILE A 71 1.09 -6.06 2.11
N TYR A 72 2.06 -5.72 2.95
CA TYR A 72 2.79 -6.66 3.78
C TYR A 72 2.64 -6.27 5.23
N HIS A 73 2.63 -7.24 6.14
CA HIS A 73 2.66 -6.97 7.58
C HIS A 73 3.53 -7.95 8.36
N ILE A 74 3.99 -7.48 9.52
CA ILE A 74 4.79 -8.22 10.51
C ILE A 74 4.35 -7.79 11.92
N PRO A 75 4.58 -8.61 12.95
CA PRO A 75 4.43 -8.18 14.33
C PRO A 75 5.30 -6.96 14.61
N ALA A 76 4.77 -5.99 15.35
CA ALA A 76 5.51 -4.81 15.78
C ALA A 76 5.71 -4.85 17.31
N PRO A 77 6.96 -4.88 17.80
CA PRO A 77 7.25 -4.77 19.22
C PRO A 77 6.70 -3.48 19.82
N GLU A 78 6.49 -3.48 21.13
CA GLU A 78 6.10 -2.27 21.86
C GLU A 78 7.19 -1.19 21.74
N GLY A 79 6.78 0.07 21.56
CA GLY A 79 7.70 1.19 21.35
C GLY A 79 8.39 1.24 19.98
N ALA A 80 8.25 0.21 19.14
CA ALA A 80 8.86 0.20 17.81
C ALA A 80 8.24 1.26 16.88
N THR A 81 9.06 1.83 16.01
CA THR A 81 8.57 2.56 14.83
C THR A 81 8.35 1.58 13.68
N ALA A 82 7.54 1.94 12.68
CA ALA A 82 7.34 1.08 11.51
C ALA A 82 8.67 0.74 10.83
N ILE A 83 9.53 1.75 10.66
CA ILE A 83 10.86 1.59 10.04
C ILE A 83 11.72 0.63 10.88
N GLY A 84 11.77 0.83 12.20
CA GLY A 84 12.53 -0.03 13.11
C GLY A 84 12.04 -1.48 13.10
N ALA A 85 10.73 -1.70 13.21
CA ALA A 85 10.14 -3.04 13.14
C ALA A 85 10.52 -3.76 11.84
N TRP A 86 10.48 -3.05 10.70
CA TRP A 86 10.88 -3.63 9.41
C TRP A 86 12.38 -3.82 9.22
N ALA A 87 13.22 -3.06 9.93
CA ALA A 87 14.68 -3.18 9.86
C ALA A 87 15.18 -4.37 10.67
N GLU A 88 14.60 -4.61 11.85
CA GLU A 88 14.97 -5.68 12.76
C GLU A 88 14.27 -7.03 12.45
N HIS A 89 13.23 -7.02 11.60
CA HIS A 89 12.50 -8.23 11.25
C HIS A 89 13.34 -9.18 10.38
N TYR A 90 13.58 -10.38 10.89
CA TYR A 90 14.24 -11.45 10.16
C TYR A 90 13.22 -12.41 9.53
N GLY A 91 13.44 -12.73 8.26
CA GLY A 91 12.61 -13.68 7.51
C GLY A 91 11.47 -13.02 6.71
N PRO A 92 10.55 -13.84 6.16
CA PRO A 92 9.45 -13.33 5.34
C PRO A 92 8.45 -12.53 6.19
N PRO A 93 7.64 -11.65 5.56
CA PRO A 93 6.53 -11.02 6.24
C PRO A 93 5.54 -12.06 6.76
N GLN A 94 4.84 -11.76 7.84
CA GLN A 94 3.80 -12.64 8.39
C GLN A 94 2.65 -12.84 7.40
N GLY A 95 2.32 -11.81 6.62
CA GLY A 95 1.34 -11.91 5.55
C GLY A 95 1.58 -10.91 4.42
N GLU A 96 1.10 -11.29 3.23
CA GLU A 96 1.07 -10.48 2.01
C GLU A 96 -0.34 -10.50 1.40
N LYS A 97 -0.82 -9.34 0.96
CA LYS A 97 -1.96 -9.21 0.06
C LYS A 97 -1.56 -8.43 -1.18
N ARG A 98 -1.79 -8.99 -2.35
CA ARG A 98 -1.55 -8.34 -3.64
C ARG A 98 -2.86 -7.96 -4.31
N LEU A 99 -2.98 -6.71 -4.72
CA LEU A 99 -4.14 -6.14 -5.39
C LEU A 99 -3.73 -5.70 -6.80
N LYS A 100 -4.48 -6.13 -7.82
CA LYS A 100 -4.29 -5.65 -9.20
C LYS A 100 -4.83 -4.22 -9.35
N ILE A 101 -4.18 -3.44 -10.19
CA ILE A 101 -4.63 -2.09 -10.56
C ILE A 101 -5.33 -2.17 -11.92
N CYS A 102 -6.59 -1.75 -11.94
CA CYS A 102 -7.41 -1.66 -13.14
C CYS A 102 -7.71 -0.19 -13.43
N PHE A 103 -7.56 0.21 -14.70
CA PHE A 103 -7.91 1.54 -15.19
C PHE A 103 -9.20 1.47 -16.00
N GLU A 104 -10.28 1.95 -15.41
CA GLU A 104 -11.60 1.95 -16.02
C GLU A 104 -11.90 3.32 -16.65
N ASN A 105 -12.61 3.29 -17.79
CA ASN A 105 -13.17 4.50 -18.36
C ASN A 105 -14.52 4.74 -17.66
N ASN A 106 -14.64 5.81 -16.86
CA ASN A 106 -15.96 6.33 -16.49
C ASN A 106 -16.70 6.84 -17.73
#